data_AF-A0A820C8Z6-F1
#
_entry.id   AF-A0A820C8Z6-F1
#
_cell.length_a   1.000
_cell.length_b   1.000
_cell.length_c   1.000
_cell.angle_alpha   90.00
_cell.angle_beta   90.00
_cell.angle_gamma   90.00
#
_symmetry.space_group_name_H-M   'P 1'
#
loop_
_entity.id
_entity.type
_entity.pdbx_description
1 polymer ?
#
loop_
_entity_poly.entity_id
_entity_poly.type
_entity_poly.pdbx_seq_one_letter_code
_entity_poly.pdbx_strand_id
1 'polypeptide(L)'
;MEAGLKGKDISPSKDEGVLKEIIKEGYGDETPITNDKVFVHYVGTLLDGTKFDSSRDRNQKFEFELGKDTVIKAWNIGVATMKRGEICRLICKPEYAYGETGSGDKIGPNATLIFEIELFDFIGDDLSEGKDQSILRRIFKRGEGWAKPSDDSKVEISLKGIHENRVFDERKVKFTVGEGFLQNIPEGLEHAVTRMTKGENSQLKLKSKATAGLEKFNIPKNAHVEYIVTLHDFEKGVDKWSMSETEKLEQSEKLKKRAAVLFKEGHYRIACKKYKTIVEYLKSTNYENEKDKNKAHELKLTTQTNMALCHLKLNEHAECIRACDAALELDPKNEKSFFRRGLSEMSMSSFDEAIKDFEEVLKLNPSNDAVKQHIQTCQEKLKSYHQQEKQLYAKIFAKMSKENEKTNIQTTNGETKTNEQNKNESTTSN
;
A
#
# COMPACT_ATOMS: atom_id res chain seq x y z
N MET A 1 58.09 2.43 -23.00
CA MET A 1 57.00 2.07 -23.93
C MET A 1 55.89 1.48 -23.07
N GLU A 2 54.93 2.30 -22.66
CA GLU A 2 53.72 1.80 -22.00
C GLU A 2 53.01 0.90 -23.00
N ALA A 3 52.85 -0.38 -22.65
CA ALA A 3 52.02 -1.29 -23.42
C ALA A 3 50.62 -0.67 -23.46
N GLY A 4 50.18 -0.26 -24.65
CA GLY A 4 48.99 0.58 -24.84
C GLY A 4 47.81 0.04 -24.05
N LEU A 5 47.40 0.80 -23.03
CA LEU A 5 46.21 0.55 -22.24
C LEU A 5 45.02 0.50 -23.19
N LYS A 6 44.46 -0.69 -23.41
CA LYS A 6 43.35 -0.90 -24.37
C LYS A 6 42.02 -0.62 -23.67
N GLY A 7 41.19 0.18 -24.31
CA GLY A 7 39.82 0.43 -23.86
C GLY A 7 39.16 1.54 -24.67
N LYS A 8 37.83 1.54 -24.71
CA LYS A 8 37.04 2.61 -25.32
C LYS A 8 36.99 3.80 -24.37
N ASP A 9 37.31 5.00 -24.86
CA ASP A 9 37.17 6.22 -24.08
C ASP A 9 35.70 6.60 -23.85
N ILE A 10 35.31 6.52 -22.58
CA ILE A 10 33.97 6.86 -22.11
C ILE A 10 33.94 8.15 -21.29
N SER A 11 35.05 8.89 -21.20
CA SER A 11 35.04 10.18 -20.50
C SER A 11 34.14 11.18 -21.25
N PRO A 12 33.45 12.08 -20.51
CA PRO A 12 32.65 13.14 -21.13
C PRO A 12 33.48 14.07 -22.01
N SER A 13 34.72 14.36 -21.59
CA SER A 13 35.63 15.31 -22.26
C SER A 13 36.43 14.71 -23.42
N LYS A 14 36.37 13.39 -23.64
CA LYS A 14 37.16 12.68 -24.65
C LYS A 14 38.67 12.88 -24.52
N ASP A 15 39.14 12.79 -23.27
CA ASP A 15 40.52 13.02 -22.82
C ASP A 15 41.25 11.72 -22.43
N GLU A 16 40.66 10.56 -22.75
CA GLU A 16 41.14 9.24 -22.34
C GLU A 16 41.29 9.08 -20.82
N GLY A 17 40.58 9.91 -20.04
CA GLY A 17 40.64 9.87 -18.59
C GLY A 17 39.96 8.64 -17.98
N VAL A 18 39.01 8.05 -18.71
CA VAL A 18 38.30 6.82 -18.31
C VAL A 18 38.17 5.91 -19.52
N LEU A 19 39.00 4.86 -19.57
CA LEU A 19 38.92 3.83 -20.60
C LEU A 19 38.19 2.61 -20.08
N LYS A 20 37.30 2.04 -20.89
CA LYS A 20 36.52 0.84 -20.56
C LYS A 20 36.77 -0.30 -21.54
N GLU A 21 36.99 -1.49 -21.01
CA GLU A 21 37.05 -2.75 -21.76
C GLU A 21 35.99 -3.71 -21.18
N ILE A 22 35.09 -4.23 -22.01
CA ILE A 22 34.11 -5.23 -21.57
C ILE A 22 34.80 -6.59 -21.57
N ILE A 23 34.83 -7.24 -20.41
CA ILE A 23 35.37 -8.60 -20.23
C ILE A 23 34.27 -9.63 -20.46
N LYS A 24 33.07 -9.34 -19.94
CA LYS A 24 31.87 -10.17 -20.10
C LYS A 24 30.67 -9.27 -20.35
N GLU A 25 29.96 -9.53 -21.44
CA GLU A 25 28.72 -8.82 -21.77
C GLU A 25 27.65 -9.05 -20.70
N GLY A 26 26.90 -7.99 -20.39
CA GLY A 26 25.70 -8.05 -19.58
C GLY A 26 24.46 -8.43 -20.40
N TYR A 27 23.31 -8.44 -19.74
CA TYR A 27 22.01 -8.73 -20.36
C TYR A 27 21.00 -7.58 -20.14
N GLY A 28 19.96 -7.58 -20.98
CA GLY A 28 18.97 -6.51 -21.03
C GLY A 28 19.51 -5.25 -21.72
N ASP A 29 18.66 -4.22 -21.82
CA ASP A 29 19.00 -2.96 -22.49
C ASP A 29 19.08 -1.77 -21.54
N GLU A 30 18.80 -1.99 -20.26
CA GLU A 30 18.86 -0.95 -19.23
C GLU A 30 20.25 -0.87 -18.60
N THR A 31 20.69 0.36 -18.37
CA THR A 31 21.86 0.69 -17.55
C THR A 31 21.41 1.51 -16.32
N PRO A 32 22.19 1.53 -15.23
CA PRO A 32 21.84 2.36 -14.08
C PRO A 32 21.93 3.85 -14.44
N ILE A 33 21.03 4.64 -13.86
CA ILE A 33 21.03 6.10 -14.00
C ILE A 33 21.32 6.79 -12.66
N THR A 34 21.54 8.10 -12.69
CA THR A 34 21.79 8.90 -11.47
C THR A 34 20.72 8.64 -10.40
N ASN A 35 21.18 8.42 -9.16
CA ASN A 35 20.45 8.02 -7.96
C ASN A 35 19.99 6.55 -7.90
N ASP A 36 20.27 5.72 -8.90
CA ASP A 36 20.06 4.28 -8.74
C ASP A 36 21.02 3.72 -7.69
N LYS A 37 20.51 2.84 -6.85
CA LYS A 37 21.30 2.04 -5.91
C LYS A 37 21.89 0.86 -6.67
N VAL A 38 23.21 0.82 -6.81
CA VAL A 38 23.93 -0.18 -7.61
C VAL A 38 24.66 -1.19 -6.73
N PHE A 39 24.74 -2.43 -7.19
CA PHE A 39 25.34 -3.55 -6.45
C PHE A 39 26.45 -4.18 -7.28
N VAL A 40 27.70 -4.04 -6.83
CA VAL A 40 28.87 -4.47 -7.58
C VAL A 40 29.82 -5.35 -6.77
N HIS A 41 30.57 -6.22 -7.46
CA HIS A 41 31.89 -6.63 -6.98
C HIS A 41 32.99 -5.90 -7.73
N TYR A 42 34.14 -5.73 -7.09
CA TYR A 42 35.30 -5.15 -7.74
C TYR A 42 36.64 -5.64 -7.19
N VAL A 43 37.67 -5.46 -8.01
CA VAL A 43 39.08 -5.58 -7.66
C VAL A 43 39.79 -4.33 -8.17
N GLY A 44 40.46 -3.60 -7.28
CA GLY A 44 41.24 -2.40 -7.60
C GLY A 44 42.74 -2.66 -7.52
N THR A 45 43.46 -2.31 -8.57
CA THR A 45 44.91 -2.50 -8.74
C THR A 45 45.59 -1.24 -9.27
N LEU A 46 46.86 -1.04 -8.93
CA LEU A 46 47.74 -0.06 -9.58
C LEU A 46 48.23 -0.60 -10.93
N LEU A 47 48.87 0.25 -11.75
CA LEU A 47 49.42 -0.14 -13.06
C LEU A 47 50.46 -1.28 -12.99
N ASP A 48 51.17 -1.40 -11.88
CA ASP A 48 52.14 -2.48 -11.63
C ASP A 48 51.47 -3.81 -11.23
N GLY A 49 50.14 -3.85 -11.13
CA GLY A 49 49.35 -5.00 -10.71
C GLY A 49 49.14 -5.11 -9.20
N THR A 50 49.70 -4.22 -8.39
CA THR A 50 49.53 -4.23 -6.93
C THR A 50 48.06 -3.99 -6.57
N LYS A 51 47.42 -4.98 -5.95
CA LYS A 51 46.04 -4.90 -5.46
C LYS A 51 45.98 -4.02 -4.21
N PHE A 52 45.25 -2.91 -4.28
CA PHE A 52 45.05 -2.02 -3.12
C PHE A 52 43.75 -2.32 -2.37
N ASP A 53 42.70 -2.76 -3.08
CA ASP A 53 41.40 -3.06 -2.48
C ASP A 53 40.57 -4.05 -3.32
N SER A 54 39.72 -4.85 -2.68
CA SER A 54 38.75 -5.71 -3.35
C SER A 54 37.57 -6.07 -2.47
N SER A 55 36.35 -5.93 -3.02
CA SER A 55 35.15 -6.41 -2.34
C SER A 55 34.99 -7.94 -2.40
N ARG A 56 35.68 -8.62 -3.32
CA ARG A 56 35.68 -10.09 -3.40
C ARG A 56 36.44 -10.71 -2.22
N ASP A 57 37.55 -10.09 -1.79
CA ASP A 57 38.30 -10.52 -0.60
C ASP A 57 37.44 -10.46 0.68
N ARG A 58 36.44 -9.57 0.70
CA ARG A 58 35.49 -9.42 1.80
C ARG A 58 34.25 -10.31 1.68
N ASN A 59 34.07 -10.97 0.53
CA ASN A 59 32.86 -11.74 0.20
C ASN A 59 31.55 -10.96 0.43
N GLN A 60 31.58 -9.64 0.23
CA GLN A 60 30.43 -8.74 0.42
C GLN A 60 30.35 -7.80 -0.78
N LYS A 61 29.18 -7.75 -1.42
CA LYS A 61 28.94 -6.81 -2.51
C LYS A 61 29.05 -5.38 -1.99
N PHE A 62 29.66 -4.52 -2.79
CA PHE A 62 29.69 -3.09 -2.53
C PHE A 62 28.45 -2.44 -3.12
N GLU A 63 27.82 -1.60 -2.32
CA GLU A 63 26.58 -0.91 -2.66
C GLU A 63 26.84 0.60 -2.58
N PHE A 64 26.42 1.33 -3.60
CA PHE A 64 26.47 2.78 -3.61
C PHE A 64 25.36 3.38 -4.47
N GLU A 65 25.16 4.70 -4.36
CA GLU A 65 24.20 5.43 -5.21
C GLU A 65 24.94 6.14 -6.35
N LEU A 66 24.54 5.82 -7.58
CA LEU A 66 25.21 6.32 -8.78
C LEU A 66 25.03 7.83 -8.95
N GLY A 67 26.11 8.53 -9.31
CA GLY A 67 26.09 9.98 -9.56
C GLY A 67 26.05 10.84 -8.29
N LYS A 68 26.30 10.25 -7.12
CA LYS A 68 26.65 10.98 -5.89
C LYS A 68 28.16 10.92 -5.67
N ASP A 69 28.70 11.86 -4.89
CA ASP A 69 30.13 11.94 -4.54
C ASP A 69 30.52 10.90 -3.47
N THR A 70 30.07 9.66 -3.64
CA THR A 70 30.37 8.52 -2.75
C THR A 70 31.46 7.60 -3.32
N VAL A 71 31.71 7.70 -4.63
CA VAL A 71 32.75 6.97 -5.37
C VAL A 71 33.52 7.94 -6.27
N ILE A 72 34.68 7.51 -6.78
CA ILE A 72 35.48 8.33 -7.70
C ILE A 72 34.71 8.65 -9.00
N LYS A 73 35.05 9.76 -9.65
CA LYS A 73 34.38 10.22 -10.89
C LYS A 73 34.37 9.14 -11.97
N ALA A 74 35.47 8.40 -12.12
CA ALA A 74 35.59 7.33 -13.10
C ALA A 74 34.55 6.22 -12.90
N TRP A 75 34.18 5.90 -11.65
CA TRP A 75 33.15 4.91 -11.35
C TRP A 75 31.75 5.42 -11.70
N ASN A 76 31.46 6.69 -11.40
CA ASN A 76 30.20 7.32 -11.79
C ASN A 76 30.00 7.33 -13.31
N ILE A 77 31.09 7.49 -14.08
CA ILE A 77 31.07 7.41 -15.55
C ILE A 77 30.97 5.96 -16.02
N GLY A 78 31.82 5.07 -15.49
CA GLY A 78 31.94 3.69 -15.95
C GLY A 78 30.72 2.84 -15.65
N VAL A 79 30.26 2.82 -14.40
CA VAL A 79 29.13 1.99 -13.97
C VAL A 79 27.82 2.40 -14.64
N ALA A 80 27.65 3.70 -14.95
CA ALA A 80 26.50 4.21 -15.71
C ALA A 80 26.37 3.60 -17.13
N THR A 81 27.46 3.05 -17.67
CA THR A 81 27.47 2.40 -19.00
C THR A 81 27.32 0.88 -18.94
N MET A 82 27.24 0.29 -17.74
CA MET A 82 27.23 -1.16 -17.58
C MET A 82 25.80 -1.73 -17.65
N LYS A 83 25.66 -2.89 -18.30
CA LYS A 83 24.44 -3.71 -18.24
C LYS A 83 24.47 -4.65 -17.05
N ARG A 84 23.30 -5.19 -16.64
CA ARG A 84 23.23 -6.19 -15.56
C ARG A 84 24.05 -7.43 -15.92
N GLY A 85 24.80 -7.96 -14.96
CA GLY A 85 25.70 -9.10 -15.15
C GLY A 85 26.98 -8.81 -15.93
N GLU A 86 27.19 -7.57 -16.38
CA GLU A 86 28.40 -7.19 -17.11
C GLU A 86 29.63 -7.20 -16.20
N ILE A 87 30.76 -7.66 -16.74
CA ILE A 87 32.08 -7.50 -16.13
C ILE A 87 32.92 -6.63 -17.05
N CYS A 88 33.46 -5.54 -16.52
CA CYS A 88 34.33 -4.64 -17.29
C CYS A 88 35.60 -4.30 -16.53
N ARG A 89 36.63 -3.88 -17.28
CA ARG A 89 37.82 -3.23 -16.76
C ARG A 89 37.72 -1.74 -17.03
N LEU A 90 37.92 -0.94 -15.98
CA LEU A 90 38.08 0.51 -16.07
C LEU A 90 39.53 0.89 -15.79
N ILE A 91 40.07 1.77 -16.61
CA ILE A 91 41.37 2.38 -16.42
C ILE A 91 41.12 3.87 -16.17
N CYS A 92 41.54 4.35 -15.01
CA CYS A 92 41.13 5.63 -14.46
C CYS A 92 42.37 6.51 -14.25
N LYS A 93 42.50 7.59 -15.02
CA LYS A 93 43.54 8.60 -14.78
C LYS A 93 43.28 9.35 -13.48
N PRO A 94 44.32 9.96 -12.86
CA PRO A 94 44.21 10.59 -11.54
C PRO A 94 43.12 11.65 -11.42
N GLU A 95 42.87 12.42 -12.49
CA GLU A 95 41.88 13.51 -12.54
C GLU A 95 40.43 13.01 -12.35
N TYR A 96 40.21 11.73 -12.66
CA TYR A 96 38.95 11.00 -12.48
C TYR A 96 38.97 10.03 -11.28
N ALA A 97 40.10 9.98 -10.54
CA ALA A 97 40.33 9.17 -9.35
C ALA A 97 40.63 10.05 -8.12
N TYR A 98 41.83 9.92 -7.53
CA TYR A 98 42.23 10.63 -6.30
C TYR A 98 43.22 11.78 -6.52
N GLY A 99 43.52 12.12 -7.78
CA GLY A 99 44.34 13.28 -8.16
C GLY A 99 45.75 13.30 -7.59
N GLU A 100 46.29 14.51 -7.43
CA GLU A 100 47.67 14.77 -6.96
C GLU A 100 47.90 14.34 -5.51
N THR A 101 46.84 14.22 -4.71
CA THR A 101 46.98 13.86 -3.29
C THR A 101 47.06 12.35 -3.07
N GLY A 102 46.38 11.56 -3.90
CA GLY A 102 46.20 10.13 -3.65
C GLY A 102 45.20 9.84 -2.52
N SER A 103 45.25 8.64 -1.94
CA SER A 103 44.33 8.21 -0.89
C SER A 103 44.95 7.19 0.07
N GLY A 104 45.07 7.59 1.34
CA GLY A 104 45.68 6.78 2.40
C GLY A 104 47.10 6.37 2.08
N ASP A 105 47.53 5.23 2.62
CA ASP A 105 48.90 4.72 2.44
C ASP A 105 49.08 3.86 1.18
N LYS A 106 47.97 3.49 0.51
CA LYS A 106 47.97 2.52 -0.58
C LYS A 106 47.94 3.14 -1.97
N ILE A 107 47.38 4.36 -2.09
CA ILE A 107 47.22 5.03 -3.38
C ILE A 107 48.03 6.31 -3.34
N GLY A 108 49.16 6.33 -4.05
CA GLY A 108 50.03 7.49 -4.13
C GLY A 108 49.47 8.66 -4.96
N PRO A 109 50.13 9.83 -4.89
CA PRO A 109 49.92 10.96 -5.78
C PRO A 109 49.87 10.56 -7.25
N ASN A 110 48.92 11.12 -8.00
CA ASN A 110 48.81 10.95 -9.46
C ASN A 110 48.78 9.49 -9.92
N ALA A 111 48.22 8.60 -9.10
CA ALA A 111 48.10 7.19 -9.45
C ALA A 111 46.99 6.94 -10.49
N THR A 112 47.36 6.24 -11.57
CA THR A 112 46.38 5.62 -12.48
C THR A 112 45.90 4.30 -11.87
N LEU A 113 44.58 4.14 -11.79
CA LEU A 113 43.96 2.97 -11.17
C LEU A 113 43.32 2.07 -12.22
N ILE A 114 43.40 0.77 -12.01
CA ILE A 114 42.69 -0.23 -12.80
C ILE A 114 41.66 -0.92 -11.90
N PHE A 115 40.41 -0.92 -12.32
CA PHE A 115 39.33 -1.64 -11.64
C PHE A 115 38.74 -2.71 -12.56
N GLU A 116 38.64 -3.94 -12.08
CA GLU A 116 37.69 -4.91 -12.63
C GLU A 116 36.38 -4.80 -11.83
N ILE A 117 35.26 -4.56 -12.50
CA ILE A 117 33.95 -4.36 -11.87
C ILE A 117 32.94 -5.33 -12.47
N GLU A 118 32.19 -6.02 -11.61
CA GLU A 118 31.04 -6.86 -11.97
C GLU A 118 29.76 -6.19 -11.44
N LEU A 119 28.85 -5.81 -12.34
CA LEU A 119 27.56 -5.22 -11.98
C LEU A 119 26.51 -6.31 -11.81
N PHE A 120 26.03 -6.54 -10.59
CA PHE A 120 24.98 -7.53 -10.34
C PHE A 120 23.59 -6.98 -10.60
N ASP A 121 23.29 -5.83 -10.03
CA ASP A 121 21.95 -5.27 -9.97
C ASP A 121 22.03 -3.75 -9.81
N PHE A 122 20.95 -3.07 -10.17
CA PHE A 122 20.69 -1.69 -9.82
C PHE A 122 19.19 -1.49 -9.60
N ILE A 123 18.81 -0.72 -8.59
CA ILE A 123 17.41 -0.52 -8.23
C ILE A 123 17.17 0.99 -8.15
N GLY A 124 16.10 1.44 -8.79
CA GLY A 124 15.62 2.81 -8.64
C GLY A 124 15.11 3.09 -7.23
N ASP A 125 14.66 4.32 -6.99
CA ASP A 125 14.10 4.72 -5.70
C ASP A 125 12.80 3.96 -5.41
N ASP A 126 12.77 3.21 -4.31
CA ASP A 126 11.58 2.46 -3.89
C ASP A 126 10.64 3.38 -3.09
N LEU A 127 9.53 3.75 -3.72
CA LEU A 127 8.52 4.64 -3.15
C LEU A 127 7.44 3.89 -2.36
N SER A 128 7.48 2.56 -2.30
CA SER A 128 6.50 1.80 -1.53
C SER A 128 6.67 2.02 -0.02
N GLU A 129 5.55 2.08 0.72
CA GLU A 129 5.55 2.32 2.17
C GLU A 129 6.30 1.21 2.94
N GLY A 130 6.20 -0.03 2.47
CA GLY A 130 6.85 -1.20 3.08
C GLY A 130 8.21 -1.55 2.49
N LYS A 131 8.75 -0.75 1.56
CA LYS A 131 9.98 -1.06 0.80
C LYS A 131 9.93 -2.45 0.14
N ASP A 132 8.76 -2.78 -0.39
CA ASP A 132 8.46 -4.06 -1.06
C ASP A 132 8.71 -4.00 -2.58
N GLN A 133 9.31 -2.90 -3.05
CA GLN A 133 9.62 -2.63 -4.46
C GLN A 133 8.39 -2.60 -5.36
N SER A 134 7.18 -2.43 -4.81
CA SER A 134 5.94 -2.34 -5.61
C SER A 134 5.84 -1.05 -6.44
N ILE A 135 6.60 -0.02 -6.08
CA ILE A 135 6.66 1.27 -6.77
C ILE A 135 8.13 1.68 -6.89
N LEU A 136 8.78 1.33 -8.00
CA LEU A 136 10.16 1.75 -8.28
C LEU A 136 10.17 2.97 -9.19
N ARG A 137 10.96 3.99 -8.85
CA ARG A 137 11.09 5.23 -9.62
C ARG A 137 12.52 5.42 -10.13
N ARG A 138 12.63 5.85 -11.39
CA ARG A 138 13.86 6.32 -12.02
C ARG A 138 13.64 7.71 -12.62
N ILE A 139 14.43 8.69 -12.18
CA ILE A 139 14.26 10.10 -12.54
C ILE A 139 15.08 10.40 -13.80
N PHE A 140 14.42 10.68 -14.92
CA PHE A 140 15.07 11.06 -16.18
C PHE A 140 15.37 12.55 -16.26
N LYS A 141 14.47 13.39 -15.73
CA LYS A 141 14.68 14.82 -15.57
C LYS A 141 14.31 15.22 -14.15
N ARG A 142 15.22 15.87 -13.44
CA ARG A 142 14.93 16.44 -12.12
C ARG A 142 13.94 17.59 -12.27
N GLY A 143 12.98 17.65 -11.35
CA GLY A 143 12.12 18.82 -11.22
C GLY A 143 12.81 19.96 -10.47
N GLU A 144 12.12 21.09 -10.43
CA GLU A 144 12.55 22.33 -9.82
C GLU A 144 11.89 22.51 -8.44
N GLY A 145 12.62 23.17 -7.54
CA GLY A 145 12.17 23.40 -6.17
C GLY A 145 12.10 22.12 -5.32
N TRP A 146 11.58 22.26 -4.11
CA TRP A 146 11.49 21.20 -3.11
C TRP A 146 10.04 20.82 -2.76
N ALA A 147 9.09 21.63 -3.22
CA ALA A 147 7.68 21.41 -2.96
C ALA A 147 7.18 20.19 -3.74
N LYS A 148 6.34 19.39 -3.08
CA LYS A 148 5.71 18.19 -3.64
C LYS A 148 4.19 18.26 -3.46
N PRO A 149 3.41 17.61 -4.34
CA PRO A 149 1.97 17.47 -4.13
C PRO A 149 1.68 16.70 -2.83
N SER A 150 0.58 17.05 -2.18
CA SER A 150 0.05 16.37 -1.00
C SER A 150 -1.40 15.94 -1.24
N ASP A 151 -2.03 15.31 -0.25
CA ASP A 151 -3.49 15.13 -0.25
C ASP A 151 -4.21 16.43 -0.66
N ASP A 152 -5.24 16.29 -1.49
CA ASP A 152 -6.06 17.39 -2.02
C ASP A 152 -5.33 18.41 -2.91
N SER A 153 -4.03 18.22 -3.20
CA SER A 153 -3.36 18.97 -4.27
C SER A 153 -4.04 18.74 -5.60
N LYS A 154 -4.20 19.80 -6.39
CA LYS A 154 -4.58 19.67 -7.80
C LYS A 154 -3.30 19.55 -8.61
N VAL A 155 -3.12 18.44 -9.29
CA VAL A 155 -1.92 18.15 -10.09
C VAL A 155 -2.26 18.14 -11.57
N GLU A 156 -1.31 18.56 -12.40
CA GLU A 156 -1.33 18.39 -13.84
C GLU A 156 -0.15 17.50 -14.26
N ILE A 157 -0.46 16.33 -14.81
CA ILE A 157 0.56 15.38 -15.27
C ILE A 157 0.38 15.00 -16.73
N SER A 158 1.47 14.70 -17.41
CA SER A 158 1.45 13.84 -18.61
C SER A 158 1.87 12.45 -18.19
N LEU A 159 1.16 11.44 -18.69
CA LEU A 159 1.46 10.04 -18.42
C LEU A 159 1.45 9.22 -19.70
N LYS A 160 2.27 8.18 -19.72
CA LYS A 160 2.29 7.11 -20.72
C LYS A 160 2.44 5.77 -20.02
N GLY A 161 1.37 5.00 -19.93
CA GLY A 161 1.31 3.65 -19.37
C GLY A 161 1.64 2.59 -20.43
N ILE A 162 2.55 1.70 -20.08
CA ILE A 162 3.10 0.64 -20.95
C ILE A 162 2.99 -0.68 -20.21
N HIS A 163 2.49 -1.71 -20.89
CA HIS A 163 2.46 -3.10 -20.40
C HIS A 163 2.80 -4.02 -21.56
N GLU A 164 3.79 -4.91 -21.37
CA GLU A 164 4.25 -5.84 -22.41
C GLU A 164 4.53 -5.15 -23.76
N ASN A 165 5.24 -4.02 -23.72
CA ASN A 165 5.56 -3.16 -24.86
C ASN A 165 4.36 -2.50 -25.56
N ARG A 166 3.13 -2.67 -25.05
CA ARG A 166 1.94 -1.98 -25.54
C ARG A 166 1.65 -0.73 -24.70
N VAL A 167 1.52 0.41 -25.37
CA VAL A 167 0.98 1.64 -24.74
C VAL A 167 -0.53 1.47 -24.56
N PHE A 168 -1.03 1.58 -23.33
CA PHE A 168 -2.46 1.42 -23.03
C PHE A 168 -3.15 2.70 -22.52
N ASP A 169 -2.38 3.69 -22.05
CA ASP A 169 -2.88 5.01 -21.67
C ASP A 169 -1.80 6.05 -21.96
N GLU A 170 -2.09 7.07 -22.78
CA GLU A 170 -1.15 8.16 -23.07
C GLU A 170 -1.94 9.47 -23.18
N ARG A 171 -1.80 10.35 -22.19
CA ARG A 171 -2.57 11.59 -22.12
C ARG A 171 -1.98 12.58 -21.13
N LYS A 172 -2.46 13.83 -21.24
CA LYS A 172 -2.33 14.86 -20.20
C LYS A 172 -3.62 14.87 -19.37
N VAL A 173 -3.50 14.90 -18.05
CA VAL A 173 -4.64 14.82 -17.12
C VAL A 173 -4.44 15.73 -15.93
N LYS A 174 -5.54 16.35 -15.49
CA LYS A 174 -5.63 17.09 -14.23
C LYS A 174 -6.49 16.31 -13.26
N PHE A 175 -6.03 16.15 -12.04
CA PHE A 175 -6.80 15.49 -10.98
C PHE A 175 -6.41 16.01 -9.60
N THR A 176 -7.27 15.74 -8.63
CA THR A 176 -7.01 16.01 -7.22
C THR A 176 -6.39 14.77 -6.58
N VAL A 177 -5.25 14.91 -5.91
CA VAL A 177 -4.59 13.81 -5.19
C VAL A 177 -5.55 13.23 -4.15
N GLY A 178 -5.70 11.91 -4.16
CA GLY A 178 -6.69 11.14 -3.40
C GLY A 178 -7.99 10.88 -4.17
N GLU A 179 -8.13 11.45 -5.37
CA GLU A 179 -9.25 11.23 -6.30
C GLU A 179 -8.76 10.75 -7.69
N GLY A 180 -7.48 10.41 -7.85
CA GLY A 180 -6.90 9.96 -9.12
C GLY A 180 -7.61 8.76 -9.73
N PHE A 181 -8.15 7.85 -8.91
CA PHE A 181 -8.95 6.71 -9.37
C PHE A 181 -10.13 7.12 -10.27
N LEU A 182 -10.74 8.29 -10.04
CA LEU A 182 -11.84 8.82 -10.87
C LEU A 182 -11.38 9.12 -12.30
N GLN A 183 -10.09 9.39 -12.47
CA GLN A 183 -9.43 9.62 -13.75
C GLN A 183 -8.68 8.38 -14.23
N ASN A 184 -8.97 7.19 -13.68
CA ASN A 184 -8.28 5.92 -13.97
C ASN A 184 -6.76 5.97 -13.69
N ILE A 185 -6.35 6.74 -12.67
CA ILE A 185 -4.98 6.75 -12.16
C ILE A 185 -4.87 5.67 -11.07
N PRO A 186 -3.98 4.67 -11.21
CA PRO A 186 -3.79 3.65 -10.17
C PRO A 186 -3.10 4.24 -8.94
N GLU A 187 -3.33 3.64 -7.78
CA GLU A 187 -2.84 4.13 -6.48
C GLU A 187 -1.31 4.25 -6.44
N GLY A 188 -0.58 3.33 -7.07
CA GLY A 188 0.88 3.41 -7.15
C GLY A 188 1.39 4.61 -7.93
N LEU A 189 0.73 4.96 -9.03
CA LEU A 189 1.04 6.16 -9.82
C LEU A 189 0.71 7.42 -9.02
N GLU A 190 -0.47 7.48 -8.40
CA GLU A 190 -0.87 8.62 -7.57
C GLU A 190 0.10 8.83 -6.41
N HIS A 191 0.47 7.76 -5.69
CA HIS A 191 1.46 7.82 -4.62
C HIS A 191 2.81 8.34 -5.13
N ALA A 192 3.29 7.83 -6.27
CA ALA A 192 4.54 8.30 -6.85
C ALA A 192 4.52 9.80 -7.18
N VAL A 193 3.40 10.32 -7.72
CA VAL A 193 3.23 11.75 -8.01
C VAL A 193 3.40 12.62 -6.76
N THR A 194 2.97 12.17 -5.58
CA THR A 194 3.20 12.89 -4.30
C THR A 194 4.68 12.96 -3.88
N ARG A 195 5.55 12.20 -4.55
CA ARG A 195 7.01 12.19 -4.31
C ARG A 195 7.79 12.97 -5.37
N MET A 196 7.11 13.48 -6.40
CA MET A 196 7.70 14.23 -7.51
C MET A 196 7.75 15.73 -7.23
N THR A 197 8.73 16.43 -7.83
CA THR A 197 8.76 17.91 -7.86
C THR A 197 8.29 18.46 -9.21
N LYS A 198 7.94 19.76 -9.26
CA LYS A 198 7.43 20.41 -10.47
C LYS A 198 8.45 20.30 -11.60
N GLY A 199 8.02 19.86 -12.78
CA GLY A 199 8.87 19.65 -13.95
C GLY A 199 9.65 18.33 -13.96
N GLU A 200 9.52 17.49 -12.92
CA GLU A 200 10.14 16.16 -12.87
C GLU A 200 9.56 15.25 -13.95
N ASN A 201 10.44 14.54 -14.69
CA ASN A 201 10.09 13.45 -15.58
C ASN A 201 10.72 12.16 -15.07
N SER A 202 9.90 11.14 -14.85
CA SER A 202 10.31 9.89 -14.21
C SER A 202 9.67 8.68 -14.89
N GLN A 203 10.41 7.58 -14.95
CA GLN A 203 9.87 6.25 -15.18
C GLN A 203 9.47 5.63 -13.84
N LEU A 204 8.29 5.02 -13.81
CA LEU A 204 7.79 4.23 -12.69
C LEU A 204 7.60 2.79 -13.14
N LYS A 205 8.06 1.83 -12.36
CA LYS A 205 7.70 0.41 -12.50
C LYS A 205 6.80 0.03 -11.34
N LEU A 206 5.56 -0.35 -11.67
CA LEU A 206 4.51 -0.70 -10.73
C LEU A 206 4.23 -2.21 -10.78
N LYS A 207 3.99 -2.83 -9.62
CA LYS A 207 3.57 -4.24 -9.51
C LYS A 207 2.65 -4.48 -8.31
N SER A 208 2.07 -5.68 -8.21
CA SER A 208 1.23 -6.10 -7.09
C SER A 208 0.03 -5.15 -6.87
N LYS A 209 -0.18 -4.66 -5.65
CA LYS A 209 -1.32 -3.77 -5.30
C LYS A 209 -1.20 -2.39 -5.94
N ALA A 210 0.00 -1.96 -6.35
CA ALA A 210 0.23 -0.66 -6.96
C ALA A 210 -0.46 -0.48 -8.32
N THR A 211 -0.87 -1.58 -8.97
CA THR A 211 -1.57 -1.59 -10.27
C THR A 211 -3.09 -1.77 -10.15
N ALA A 212 -3.65 -1.68 -8.94
CA ALA A 212 -5.09 -1.81 -8.73
C ALA A 212 -5.88 -0.76 -9.53
N GLY A 213 -6.94 -1.19 -10.22
CA GLY A 213 -7.79 -0.32 -11.04
C GLY A 213 -7.43 -0.32 -12.53
N LEU A 214 -6.34 -0.96 -12.94
CA LEU A 214 -5.93 -1.07 -14.35
C LEU A 214 -6.68 -2.16 -15.13
N GLU A 215 -7.56 -2.93 -14.48
CA GLU A 215 -8.38 -3.96 -15.14
C GLU A 215 -9.24 -3.37 -16.27
N LYS A 216 -9.62 -2.08 -16.16
CA LYS A 216 -10.34 -1.35 -17.22
C LYS A 216 -9.56 -1.22 -18.54
N PHE A 217 -8.23 -1.33 -18.48
CA PHE A 217 -7.34 -1.30 -19.65
C PHE A 217 -6.96 -2.72 -20.12
N ASN A 218 -7.69 -3.75 -19.67
CA ASN A 218 -7.36 -5.16 -19.90
C ASN A 218 -5.96 -5.54 -19.39
N ILE A 219 -5.57 -4.97 -18.25
CA ILE A 219 -4.32 -5.29 -17.57
C ILE A 219 -4.64 -6.29 -16.44
N PRO A 220 -3.99 -7.46 -16.41
CA PRO A 220 -4.21 -8.44 -15.36
C PRO A 220 -3.87 -7.91 -13.95
N LYS A 221 -4.52 -8.46 -12.93
CA LYS A 221 -4.13 -8.19 -11.53
C LYS A 221 -2.67 -8.59 -11.31
N ASN A 222 -1.95 -7.77 -10.55
CA ASN A 222 -0.52 -7.94 -10.24
C ASN A 222 0.43 -7.90 -11.46
N ALA A 223 -0.04 -7.44 -12.63
CA ALA A 223 0.82 -7.23 -13.79
C ALA A 223 1.96 -6.25 -13.49
N HIS A 224 3.07 -6.40 -14.22
CA HIS A 224 4.11 -5.39 -14.27
C HIS A 224 3.74 -4.31 -15.27
N VAL A 225 3.70 -3.07 -14.79
CA VAL A 225 3.30 -1.91 -15.60
C VAL A 225 4.35 -0.84 -15.46
N GLU A 226 4.72 -0.25 -16.58
CA GLU A 226 5.61 0.91 -16.61
C GLU A 226 4.81 2.17 -16.91
N TYR A 227 5.19 3.27 -16.27
CA TYR A 227 4.67 4.59 -16.56
C TYR A 227 5.81 5.57 -16.80
N ILE A 228 5.75 6.33 -17.88
CA ILE A 228 6.54 7.55 -18.04
C ILE A 228 5.66 8.73 -17.65
N VAL A 229 6.09 9.51 -16.66
CA VAL A 229 5.27 10.55 -16.05
C VAL A 229 6.05 11.85 -15.97
N THR A 230 5.41 12.94 -16.36
CA THR A 230 5.89 14.30 -16.13
C THR A 230 4.91 15.03 -15.23
N LEU A 231 5.38 15.53 -14.08
CA LEU A 231 4.60 16.46 -13.25
C LEU A 231 4.80 17.88 -13.80
N HIS A 232 3.81 18.44 -14.50
CA HIS A 232 3.93 19.78 -15.10
C HIS A 232 3.76 20.88 -14.08
N ASP A 233 2.71 20.78 -13.27
CA ASP A 233 2.40 21.75 -12.24
C ASP A 233 1.52 21.14 -11.15
N PHE A 234 1.45 21.82 -10.01
CA PHE A 234 0.47 21.52 -8.98
C PHE A 234 0.14 22.72 -8.11
N GLU A 235 -1.12 22.80 -7.69
CA GLU A 235 -1.57 23.63 -6.58
C GLU A 235 -1.48 22.81 -5.30
N LYS A 236 -0.79 23.33 -4.26
CA LYS A 236 -0.73 22.66 -2.96
C LYS A 236 -2.14 22.52 -2.39
N GLY A 237 -2.42 21.33 -1.85
CA GLY A 237 -3.57 21.12 -0.99
C GLY A 237 -3.45 21.99 0.26
N VAL A 238 -4.56 22.10 0.99
CA VAL A 238 -4.59 22.85 2.24
C VAL A 238 -3.73 22.13 3.28
N ASP A 239 -2.81 22.85 3.93
CA ASP A 239 -2.01 22.28 5.01
C ASP A 239 -2.89 22.06 6.24
N LYS A 240 -3.11 20.79 6.58
CA LYS A 240 -4.00 20.34 7.67
C LYS A 240 -3.58 20.90 9.03
N TRP A 241 -2.29 21.21 9.24
CA TRP A 241 -1.76 21.63 10.54
C TRP A 241 -1.76 23.14 10.75
N SER A 242 -1.70 23.92 9.67
CA SER A 242 -1.63 25.39 9.75
C SER A 242 -3.00 26.07 9.79
N MET A 243 -4.09 25.30 9.69
CA MET A 243 -5.45 25.85 9.65
C MET A 243 -5.94 26.29 11.03
N SER A 244 -6.50 27.49 11.09
CA SER A 244 -7.34 27.93 12.21
C SER A 244 -8.66 27.14 12.27
N GLU A 245 -9.34 27.14 13.42
CA GLU A 245 -10.61 26.42 13.60
C GLU A 245 -11.73 26.93 12.67
N THR A 246 -11.74 28.23 12.37
CA THR A 246 -12.68 28.83 11.41
C THR A 246 -12.41 28.37 9.98
N GLU A 247 -11.15 28.29 9.57
CA GLU A 247 -10.78 27.75 8.26
C GLU A 247 -11.08 26.25 8.17
N LYS A 248 -10.83 25.47 9.23
CA LYS A 248 -11.20 24.04 9.30
C LYS A 248 -12.70 23.84 9.10
N LEU A 249 -13.55 24.68 9.71
CA LEU A 249 -15.00 24.65 9.49
C LEU A 249 -15.37 24.95 8.04
N GLU A 250 -14.77 25.96 7.43
CA GLU A 250 -15.04 26.29 6.03
C GLU A 250 -14.60 25.18 5.07
N GLN A 251 -13.43 24.59 5.29
CA GLN A 251 -12.95 23.45 4.49
C GLN A 251 -13.81 22.21 4.70
N SER A 252 -14.29 21.97 5.93
CA SER A 252 -15.18 20.85 6.21
C SER A 252 -16.49 20.93 5.42
N GLU A 253 -17.03 22.14 5.23
CA GLU A 253 -18.21 22.34 4.36
C GLU A 253 -17.92 22.06 2.89
N LYS A 254 -16.75 22.49 2.38
CA LYS A 254 -16.32 22.20 1.01
C LYS A 254 -16.15 20.70 0.79
N LEU A 255 -15.50 20.01 1.74
CA LEU A 255 -15.34 18.56 1.75
C LEU A 255 -16.69 17.85 1.79
N LYS A 256 -17.63 18.30 2.63
CA LYS A 256 -18.98 17.71 2.73
C LYS A 256 -19.72 17.80 1.41
N LYS A 257 -19.66 18.95 0.73
CA LYS A 257 -20.26 19.14 -0.60
C LYS A 257 -19.62 18.20 -1.63
N ARG A 258 -18.29 18.11 -1.67
CA ARG A 258 -17.59 17.19 -2.58
C ARG A 258 -17.92 15.73 -2.30
N ALA A 259 -17.92 15.33 -1.03
CA ALA A 259 -18.28 13.97 -0.59
C ALA A 259 -19.72 13.60 -0.98
N ALA A 260 -20.66 14.55 -0.88
CA ALA A 260 -22.04 14.32 -1.32
C ALA A 260 -22.15 14.11 -2.85
N VAL A 261 -21.35 14.82 -3.64
CA VAL A 261 -21.25 14.58 -5.10
C VAL A 261 -20.69 13.18 -5.38
N LEU A 262 -19.55 12.84 -4.76
CA LEU A 262 -18.93 11.51 -4.90
C LEU A 262 -19.88 10.38 -4.48
N PHE A 263 -20.66 10.59 -3.42
CA PHE A 263 -21.67 9.63 -2.98
C PHE A 263 -22.75 9.40 -4.05
N LYS A 264 -23.27 10.48 -4.65
CA LYS A 264 -24.27 10.40 -5.73
C LYS A 264 -23.73 9.70 -6.97
N GLU A 265 -22.44 9.87 -7.26
CA GLU A 265 -21.74 9.19 -8.36
C GLU A 265 -21.40 7.71 -8.04
N GLY A 266 -21.72 7.22 -6.83
CA GLY A 266 -21.45 5.83 -6.42
C GLY A 266 -20.03 5.59 -5.90
N HIS A 267 -19.22 6.64 -5.75
CA HIS A 267 -17.85 6.58 -5.24
C HIS A 267 -17.82 6.59 -3.70
N TYR A 268 -18.52 5.64 -3.08
CA TYR A 268 -18.77 5.60 -1.62
C TYR A 268 -17.48 5.58 -0.79
N ARG A 269 -16.46 4.82 -1.22
CA ARG A 269 -15.18 4.73 -0.50
C ARG A 269 -14.42 6.06 -0.50
N ILE A 270 -14.43 6.78 -1.62
CA ILE A 270 -13.78 8.11 -1.72
C ILE A 270 -14.57 9.14 -0.92
N ALA A 271 -15.91 9.12 -1.02
CA ALA A 271 -16.78 9.95 -0.20
C ALA A 271 -16.51 9.73 1.30
N CYS A 272 -16.39 8.47 1.73
CA CYS A 272 -16.07 8.11 3.11
C CYS A 272 -14.71 8.65 3.57
N LYS A 273 -13.68 8.59 2.72
CA LYS A 273 -12.37 9.20 3.03
C LYS A 273 -12.49 10.70 3.28
N LYS A 274 -13.25 11.43 2.44
CA LYS A 274 -13.48 12.88 2.63
C LYS A 274 -14.24 13.17 3.93
N TYR A 275 -15.25 12.37 4.28
CA TYR A 275 -15.94 12.51 5.56
C TYR A 275 -15.04 12.25 6.77
N LYS A 276 -14.14 11.25 6.68
CA LYS A 276 -13.15 10.98 7.73
C LYS A 276 -12.23 12.19 7.97
N THR A 277 -11.80 12.88 6.91
CA THR A 277 -11.03 14.13 7.03
C THR A 277 -11.81 15.23 7.75
N ILE A 278 -13.12 15.33 7.54
CA ILE A 278 -13.97 16.28 8.29
C ILE A 278 -13.99 15.92 9.79
N VAL A 279 -14.10 14.65 10.14
CA VAL A 279 -14.04 14.20 11.56
C VAL A 279 -12.70 14.59 12.19
N GLU A 280 -11.59 14.44 11.46
CA GLU A 280 -10.26 14.85 11.93
C GLU A 280 -10.17 16.36 12.15
N TYR A 281 -10.66 17.17 11.20
CA TYR A 281 -10.68 18.64 11.33
C TYR A 281 -11.51 19.10 12.52
N LEU A 282 -12.67 18.49 12.74
CA LEU A 282 -13.58 18.90 13.80
C LEU A 282 -13.29 18.22 15.15
N LYS A 283 -12.18 17.50 15.30
CA LYS A 283 -11.84 16.85 16.57
C LYS A 283 -11.68 17.85 17.72
N SER A 284 -11.16 19.04 17.45
CA SER A 284 -11.06 20.14 18.42
C SER A 284 -12.44 20.68 18.79
N THR A 285 -12.59 21.13 20.04
CA THR A 285 -13.81 21.71 20.59
C THR A 285 -13.67 23.19 20.96
N ASN A 286 -12.50 23.79 20.72
CA ASN A 286 -12.20 25.16 21.14
C ASN A 286 -12.71 26.19 20.12
N TYR A 287 -14.03 26.26 19.95
CA TYR A 287 -14.67 27.31 19.16
C TYR A 287 -14.93 28.54 20.06
N GLU A 288 -14.46 29.71 19.64
CA GLU A 288 -14.55 30.95 20.42
C GLU A 288 -15.98 31.49 20.54
N ASN A 289 -16.83 31.22 19.53
CA ASN A 289 -18.19 31.72 19.48
C ASN A 289 -19.22 30.58 19.33
N GLU A 290 -20.42 30.81 19.88
CA GLU A 290 -21.47 29.79 19.91
C GLU A 290 -22.00 29.44 18.50
N LYS A 291 -21.91 30.37 17.55
CA LYS A 291 -22.31 30.13 16.16
C LYS A 291 -21.45 29.05 15.50
N ASP A 292 -20.13 29.15 15.64
CA ASP A 292 -19.17 28.21 15.07
C ASP A 292 -19.23 26.87 15.80
N LYS A 293 -19.45 26.88 17.11
CA LYS A 293 -19.69 25.67 17.91
C LYS A 293 -20.94 24.91 17.44
N ASN A 294 -22.05 25.62 17.23
CA ASN A 294 -23.29 25.01 16.71
C ASN A 294 -23.11 24.48 15.29
N LYS A 295 -22.42 25.25 14.42
CA LYS A 295 -22.09 24.81 13.07
C LYS A 295 -21.20 23.56 13.08
N ALA A 296 -20.20 23.52 13.96
CA ALA A 296 -19.33 22.36 14.12
C ALA A 296 -20.12 21.12 14.58
N HIS A 297 -21.03 21.28 15.56
CA HIS A 297 -21.89 20.20 16.05
C HIS A 297 -22.79 19.64 14.94
N GLU A 298 -23.50 20.50 14.20
CA GLU A 298 -24.34 20.10 13.06
C GLU A 298 -23.52 19.37 11.98
N LEU A 299 -22.32 19.89 11.70
CA LEU A 299 -21.43 19.33 10.69
C LEU A 299 -20.88 17.96 11.11
N LYS A 300 -20.51 17.78 12.39
CA LYS A 300 -20.14 16.48 12.96
C LYS A 300 -21.28 15.48 12.84
N LEU A 301 -22.48 15.84 13.28
CA LEU A 301 -23.65 14.97 13.23
C LEU A 301 -23.96 14.53 11.80
N THR A 302 -24.01 15.50 10.87
CA THR A 302 -24.28 15.21 9.45
C THR A 302 -23.20 14.33 8.84
N THR A 303 -21.93 14.57 9.20
CA THR A 303 -20.79 13.80 8.71
C THR A 303 -20.86 12.34 9.17
N GLN A 304 -21.07 12.10 10.47
CA GLN A 304 -21.21 10.75 11.02
C GLN A 304 -22.39 10.01 10.40
N THR A 305 -23.53 10.68 10.30
CA THR A 305 -24.73 10.12 9.65
C THR A 305 -24.40 9.72 8.20
N ASN A 306 -23.75 10.58 7.42
CA ASN A 306 -23.40 10.27 6.03
C ASN A 306 -22.30 9.19 5.90
N MET A 307 -21.35 9.12 6.82
CA MET A 307 -20.37 8.03 6.89
C MET A 307 -21.06 6.69 7.11
N ALA A 308 -22.01 6.62 8.05
CA ALA A 308 -22.80 5.41 8.27
C ALA A 308 -23.50 4.96 6.98
N LEU A 309 -24.03 5.89 6.18
CA LEU A 309 -24.63 5.58 4.88
C LEU A 309 -23.60 5.06 3.85
N CYS A 310 -22.40 5.66 3.80
CA CYS A 310 -21.32 5.16 2.94
C CYS A 310 -20.95 3.72 3.29
N HIS A 311 -20.75 3.43 4.58
CA HIS A 311 -20.40 2.09 5.06
C HIS A 311 -21.52 1.08 4.79
N LEU A 312 -22.78 1.48 4.97
CA LEU A 312 -23.92 0.64 4.61
C LEU A 312 -23.93 0.29 3.12
N LYS A 313 -23.62 1.25 2.23
CA LYS A 313 -23.49 1.00 0.79
C LYS A 313 -22.29 0.13 0.41
N LEU A 314 -21.25 0.09 1.25
CA LEU A 314 -20.06 -0.73 1.09
C LEU A 314 -20.18 -2.12 1.76
N ASN A 315 -21.29 -2.40 2.45
CA ASN A 315 -21.48 -3.57 3.32
C ASN A 315 -20.43 -3.68 4.46
N GLU A 316 -19.90 -2.54 4.90
CA GLU A 316 -18.97 -2.43 6.02
C GLU A 316 -19.78 -2.21 7.32
N HIS A 317 -20.49 -3.25 7.77
CA HIS A 317 -21.52 -3.13 8.82
C HIS A 317 -20.99 -2.69 10.18
N ALA A 318 -19.81 -3.15 10.61
CA ALA A 318 -19.23 -2.77 11.90
C ALA A 318 -18.83 -1.28 11.95
N GLU A 319 -18.35 -0.75 10.83
CA GLU A 319 -18.01 0.65 10.61
C GLU A 319 -19.28 1.51 10.55
N CYS A 320 -20.35 1.01 9.94
CA CYS A 320 -21.66 1.65 9.93
C CYS A 320 -22.20 1.83 11.35
N ILE A 321 -22.18 0.77 12.17
CA ILE A 321 -22.62 0.80 13.57
C ILE A 321 -21.83 1.85 14.36
N ARG A 322 -20.49 1.83 14.28
CA ARG A 322 -19.63 2.83 14.95
C ARG A 322 -19.94 4.28 14.55
N ALA A 323 -20.20 4.53 13.27
CA ALA A 323 -20.57 5.87 12.79
C ALA A 323 -21.97 6.28 13.29
N CYS A 324 -22.92 5.34 13.38
CA CYS A 324 -24.24 5.59 13.97
C CYS A 324 -24.14 5.87 15.47
N ASP A 325 -23.34 5.13 16.23
CA ASP A 325 -23.12 5.35 17.66
C ASP A 325 -22.57 6.76 17.90
N ALA A 326 -21.53 7.16 17.15
CA ALA A 326 -20.98 8.50 17.22
C ALA A 326 -21.99 9.60 16.83
N ALA A 327 -22.92 9.31 15.93
CA ALA A 327 -24.01 10.24 15.61
C ALA A 327 -25.05 10.33 16.74
N LEU A 328 -25.37 9.21 17.40
CA LEU A 328 -26.32 9.14 18.52
C LEU A 328 -25.76 9.77 19.81
N GLU A 329 -24.44 9.75 20.00
CA GLU A 329 -23.78 10.53 21.06
C GLU A 329 -23.99 12.05 20.88
N LEU A 330 -24.07 12.52 19.63
CA LEU A 330 -24.29 13.93 19.30
C LEU A 330 -25.78 14.31 19.30
N ASP A 331 -26.64 13.39 18.87
CA ASP A 331 -28.09 13.53 18.83
C ASP A 331 -28.76 12.19 19.18
N PRO A 332 -29.14 11.98 20.45
CA PRO A 332 -29.77 10.74 20.91
C PRO A 332 -31.12 10.42 20.28
N LYS A 333 -31.72 11.37 19.53
CA LYS A 333 -33.02 11.19 18.86
C LYS A 333 -32.88 11.16 17.33
N ASN A 334 -31.69 10.81 16.83
CA ASN A 334 -31.46 10.78 15.40
C ASN A 334 -32.09 9.55 14.72
N GLU A 335 -33.27 9.72 14.12
CA GLU A 335 -34.01 8.67 13.41
C GLU A 335 -33.15 7.94 12.36
N LYS A 336 -32.32 8.68 11.60
CA LYS A 336 -31.50 8.10 10.52
C LYS A 336 -30.42 7.18 11.07
N SER A 337 -29.82 7.50 12.21
CA SER A 337 -28.78 6.69 12.84
C SER A 337 -29.34 5.38 13.39
N PHE A 338 -30.46 5.42 14.12
CA PHE A 338 -31.14 4.20 14.57
C PHE A 338 -31.51 3.31 13.39
N PHE A 339 -32.13 3.88 12.35
CA PHE A 339 -32.53 3.12 11.18
C PHE A 339 -31.34 2.44 10.48
N ARG A 340 -30.22 3.16 10.29
CA ARG A 340 -29.03 2.63 9.61
C ARG A 340 -28.28 1.61 10.46
N ARG A 341 -28.25 1.79 11.79
CA ARG A 341 -27.63 0.86 12.73
C ARG A 341 -28.42 -0.45 12.77
N GLY A 342 -29.74 -0.38 12.90
CA GLY A 342 -30.62 -1.54 12.84
C GLY A 342 -30.53 -2.32 11.51
N LEU A 343 -30.38 -1.64 10.36
CA LEU A 343 -30.12 -2.31 9.08
C LEU A 343 -28.78 -3.08 9.06
N SER A 344 -27.73 -2.53 9.67
CA SER A 344 -26.42 -3.19 9.75
C SER A 344 -26.43 -4.36 10.73
N GLU A 345 -27.08 -4.21 11.88
CA GLU A 345 -27.27 -5.28 12.86
C GLU A 345 -28.10 -6.44 12.28
N MET A 346 -29.19 -6.12 11.57
CA MET A 346 -29.98 -7.12 10.84
C MET A 346 -29.13 -7.88 9.81
N SER A 347 -28.20 -7.19 9.13
CA SER A 347 -27.30 -7.81 8.15
C SER A 347 -26.23 -8.68 8.81
N MET A 348 -25.82 -8.32 10.04
CA MET A 348 -24.91 -9.10 10.89
C MET A 348 -25.60 -10.22 11.68
N SER A 349 -26.91 -10.43 11.48
CA SER A 349 -27.75 -11.40 12.21
C SER A 349 -27.92 -11.11 13.71
N SER A 350 -27.64 -9.89 14.15
CA SER A 350 -27.94 -9.36 15.49
C SER A 350 -29.40 -8.85 15.51
N PHE A 351 -30.34 -9.79 15.42
CA PHE A 351 -31.76 -9.45 15.20
C PHE A 351 -32.41 -8.77 16.41
N ASP A 352 -32.04 -9.15 17.63
CA ASP A 352 -32.59 -8.55 18.85
C ASP A 352 -32.18 -7.08 18.98
N GLU A 353 -30.92 -6.76 18.69
CA GLU A 353 -30.40 -5.40 18.65
C GLU A 353 -31.10 -4.59 17.55
N ALA A 354 -31.20 -5.17 16.34
CA ALA A 354 -31.85 -4.51 15.22
C ALA A 354 -33.31 -4.13 15.51
N ILE A 355 -34.05 -5.01 16.19
CA ILE A 355 -35.44 -4.73 16.60
C ILE A 355 -35.49 -3.55 17.56
N LYS A 356 -34.61 -3.48 18.57
CA LYS A 356 -34.56 -2.34 19.52
C LYS A 356 -34.35 -1.02 18.79
N ASP A 357 -33.43 -0.99 17.82
CA ASP A 357 -33.19 0.19 17.00
C ASP A 357 -34.39 0.59 16.15
N PHE A 358 -35.05 -0.38 15.52
CA PHE A 358 -36.27 -0.13 14.74
C PHE A 358 -37.44 0.34 15.61
N GLU A 359 -37.55 -0.15 16.85
CA GLU A 359 -38.54 0.35 17.82
C GLU A 359 -38.26 1.82 18.19
N GLU A 360 -37.00 2.23 18.38
CA GLU A 360 -36.65 3.63 18.57
C GLU A 360 -37.06 4.50 17.36
N VAL A 361 -36.88 3.99 16.14
CA VAL A 361 -37.37 4.66 14.93
C VAL A 361 -38.89 4.83 14.96
N LEU A 362 -39.65 3.80 15.34
CA LEU A 362 -41.11 3.88 15.43
C LEU A 362 -41.60 4.80 16.55
N LYS A 363 -40.84 4.95 17.65
CA LYS A 363 -41.14 5.94 18.69
C LYS A 363 -41.04 7.38 18.15
N LEU A 364 -40.10 7.64 17.25
CA LEU A 364 -39.91 8.94 16.61
C LEU A 364 -40.85 9.15 15.42
N ASN A 365 -41.11 8.11 14.65
CA ASN A 365 -41.91 8.13 13.42
C ASN A 365 -42.82 6.89 13.30
N PRO A 366 -44.00 6.90 13.94
CA PRO A 366 -44.87 5.72 14.03
C PRO A 366 -45.47 5.23 12.69
N SER A 367 -45.48 6.08 11.66
CA SER A 367 -46.05 5.77 10.35
C SER A 367 -45.04 5.13 9.38
N ASN A 368 -43.83 4.80 9.84
CA ASN A 368 -42.80 4.23 8.98
C ASN A 368 -43.05 2.72 8.73
N ASP A 369 -43.79 2.41 7.67
CA ASP A 369 -44.15 1.02 7.33
C ASP A 369 -42.96 0.14 6.92
N ALA A 370 -41.90 0.74 6.35
CA ALA A 370 -40.68 0.00 6.02
C ALA A 370 -40.03 -0.59 7.29
N VAL A 371 -40.02 0.19 8.38
CA VAL A 371 -39.46 -0.25 9.67
C VAL A 371 -40.28 -1.39 10.26
N LYS A 372 -41.61 -1.34 10.18
CA LYS A 372 -42.48 -2.44 10.62
C LYS A 372 -42.18 -3.75 9.88
N GLN A 373 -41.96 -3.67 8.56
CA GLN A 373 -41.57 -4.83 7.75
C GLN A 373 -40.20 -5.39 8.15
N HIS A 374 -39.23 -4.53 8.48
CA HIS A 374 -37.93 -4.97 8.99
C HIS A 374 -38.05 -5.68 10.34
N ILE A 375 -38.83 -5.13 11.28
CA ILE A 375 -39.09 -5.79 12.58
C ILE A 375 -39.70 -7.17 12.37
N GLN A 376 -40.73 -7.29 11.52
CA GLN A 376 -41.35 -8.57 11.20
C GLN A 376 -40.33 -9.56 10.63
N THR A 377 -39.49 -9.11 9.69
CA THR A 377 -38.43 -9.93 9.09
C THR A 377 -37.44 -10.43 10.15
N CYS A 378 -37.01 -9.57 11.08
CA CYS A 378 -36.14 -9.96 12.19
C CYS A 378 -36.79 -10.99 13.10
N GLN A 379 -38.07 -10.80 13.46
CA GLN A 379 -38.83 -11.73 14.31
C GLN A 379 -38.99 -13.11 13.65
N GLU A 380 -39.27 -13.16 12.35
CA GLU A 380 -39.36 -14.41 11.59
C GLU A 380 -38.01 -15.14 11.55
N LYS A 381 -36.91 -14.42 11.36
CA LYS A 381 -35.55 -14.99 11.39
C LYS A 381 -35.17 -15.51 12.78
N LEU A 382 -35.45 -14.77 13.85
CA LEU A 382 -35.24 -15.23 15.22
C LEU A 382 -36.01 -16.52 15.52
N LYS A 383 -37.29 -16.55 15.15
CA LYS A 383 -38.13 -17.75 15.33
C LYS A 383 -37.57 -18.95 14.58
N SER A 384 -37.14 -18.75 13.33
CA SER A 384 -36.50 -19.79 12.52
C SER A 384 -35.19 -20.28 13.14
N TYR A 385 -34.34 -19.37 13.62
CA TYR A 385 -33.09 -19.68 14.29
C TYR A 385 -33.31 -20.55 15.54
N HIS A 386 -34.21 -20.14 16.45
CA HIS A 386 -34.54 -20.94 17.64
C HIS A 386 -35.14 -22.30 17.29
N GLN A 387 -35.92 -22.39 16.21
CA GLN A 387 -36.45 -23.67 15.75
C GLN A 387 -35.34 -24.61 15.26
N GLN A 388 -34.39 -24.10 14.48
CA GLN A 388 -33.24 -24.87 14.01
C GLN A 388 -32.34 -25.30 15.16
N GLU A 389 -32.07 -24.39 16.11
CA GLU A 389 -31.30 -24.66 17.31
C GLU A 389 -31.94 -25.77 18.15
N LYS A 390 -33.26 -25.69 18.41
CA LYS A 390 -34.01 -26.74 19.11
C LYS A 390 -33.90 -28.09 18.41
N GLN A 391 -34.01 -28.12 17.08
CA GLN A 391 -33.86 -29.35 16.30
C GLN A 391 -32.44 -29.93 16.36
N LEU A 392 -31.42 -29.07 16.30
CA LEU A 392 -30.02 -29.47 16.41
C LEU A 392 -29.75 -30.10 17.79
N TYR A 393 -30.13 -29.43 18.88
CA TYR A 393 -29.95 -29.95 20.23
C TYR A 393 -30.72 -31.25 20.45
N ALA A 394 -31.96 -31.36 19.94
CA ALA A 394 -32.71 -32.62 20.00
C ALA A 394 -31.98 -33.77 19.31
N LYS A 395 -31.38 -33.53 18.13
CA LYS A 395 -30.58 -34.53 17.41
C LYS A 395 -29.30 -34.90 18.16
N ILE A 396 -28.59 -33.92 18.71
CA ILE A 396 -27.36 -34.16 19.51
C ILE A 396 -27.70 -34.99 20.75
N PHE A 397 -28.74 -34.61 21.49
CA PHE A 397 -29.18 -35.32 22.69
C PHE A 397 -29.60 -36.77 22.38
N ALA A 398 -30.39 -36.97 21.31
CA ALA A 398 -30.78 -38.31 20.88
C ALA A 398 -29.58 -39.18 20.47
N LYS A 399 -28.56 -38.59 19.84
CA LYS A 399 -27.31 -39.29 19.49
C LYS A 399 -26.52 -39.68 20.74
N MET A 400 -26.35 -38.75 21.69
CA MET A 400 -25.63 -39.01 22.94
C MET A 400 -26.33 -40.07 23.80
N SER A 401 -27.66 -40.06 23.87
CA SER A 401 -28.43 -41.09 24.57
C SER A 401 -28.18 -42.48 23.97
N LYS A 402 -28.20 -42.59 22.63
CA LYS A 402 -27.91 -43.84 21.92
C LYS A 402 -26.47 -44.31 22.09
N GLU A 403 -25.51 -43.39 22.17
CA GLU A 403 -24.11 -43.72 22.43
C GLU A 403 -23.93 -44.23 23.87
N ASN A 404 -24.50 -43.55 24.87
CA ASN A 404 -24.48 -44.01 26.26
C ASN A 404 -25.18 -45.36 26.48
N GLU A 405 -26.29 -45.63 25.78
CA GLU A 405 -26.93 -46.95 25.78
C GLU A 405 -26.00 -48.03 25.21
N LYS A 406 -25.27 -47.75 24.13
CA LYS A 406 -24.29 -48.68 23.57
C LYS A 406 -23.12 -48.95 24.52
N THR A 407 -22.62 -47.92 25.22
CA THR A 407 -21.55 -48.08 26.22
C THR A 407 -22.01 -48.88 27.44
N ASN A 408 -23.24 -48.65 27.92
CA ASN A 408 -23.83 -49.41 29.04
C ASN A 408 -24.14 -50.87 28.68
N ILE A 409 -24.51 -51.15 27.42
CA ILE A 409 -24.68 -52.53 26.94
C ILE A 409 -23.32 -53.25 26.84
N GLN A 410 -22.23 -52.54 26.52
CA GLN A 410 -20.88 -53.13 26.51
C GLN A 410 -20.34 -53.42 27.92
N THR A 411 -20.62 -52.60 28.93
CA THR A 411 -20.21 -52.86 30.33
C THR A 411 -21.06 -53.95 30.98
N THR A 412 -22.38 -53.99 30.74
CA THR A 412 -23.25 -55.07 31.27
C THR A 412 -22.95 -56.44 30.64
N ASN A 413 -22.59 -56.50 29.36
CA ASN A 413 -22.09 -57.73 28.71
C ASN A 413 -20.66 -58.11 29.14
N GLY A 414 -19.90 -57.18 29.75
CA GLY A 414 -18.62 -57.46 30.40
C GLY A 414 -18.81 -58.12 31.76
N GLU A 415 -19.80 -57.69 32.55
CA GLU A 415 -20.11 -58.25 33.87
C GLU A 415 -20.86 -59.59 33.82
N THR A 416 -21.64 -59.87 32.76
CA THR A 416 -22.26 -61.20 32.59
C THR A 416 -21.24 -62.29 32.23
N LYS A 417 -20.12 -61.94 31.57
CA LYS A 417 -19.05 -62.91 31.27
C LYS A 417 -18.22 -63.30 32.51
N THR A 418 -18.17 -62.49 33.55
CA THR A 418 -17.48 -62.84 34.81
C THR A 418 -18.31 -63.74 35.72
N ASN A 419 -19.65 -63.77 35.58
CA ASN A 419 -20.52 -64.63 36.39
C ASN A 419 -20.86 -65.98 35.75
N GLU A 420 -20.60 -66.19 34.45
CA GLU A 420 -20.72 -67.52 33.81
C GLU A 420 -19.43 -68.36 33.86
N GLN A 421 -18.28 -67.78 34.22
CA GLN A 421 -17.04 -68.55 34.41
C GLN A 421 -16.90 -69.23 35.78
N ASN A 422 -17.75 -68.92 36.78
CA ASN A 422 -17.69 -69.54 38.11
C ASN A 422 -18.68 -70.71 38.33
N LYS A 423 -19.24 -71.30 37.25
CA LYS A 423 -20.13 -72.48 37.35
C LYS A 423 -19.65 -73.74 36.64
N ASN A 424 -18.46 -73.73 36.04
CA ASN A 424 -17.89 -74.87 35.30
C ASN A 424 -16.46 -75.25 35.72
N GLU A 425 -16.08 -75.04 36.98
CA GLU A 425 -14.90 -75.70 37.57
C GLU A 425 -15.26 -76.30 38.92
N SER A 426 -15.64 -77.59 38.91
CA SER A 426 -15.31 -78.60 39.94
C SER A 426 -16.31 -79.77 39.91
N THR A 427 -16.35 -80.50 38.79
CA THR A 427 -16.58 -81.95 38.84
C THR A 427 -15.51 -82.63 38.01
N THR A 428 -14.88 -83.65 38.61
CA THR A 428 -13.92 -84.63 38.06
C THR A 428 -12.53 -84.12 37.66
N SER A 429 -11.40 -84.65 38.15
CA SER A 429 -11.12 -85.89 38.91
C SER A 429 -9.70 -85.86 39.52
N ASN A 430 -9.51 -86.69 40.56
CA ASN A 430 -8.30 -87.45 40.96
C ASN A 430 -6.90 -86.88 40.67
#